data_AF-A0A3D0NMZ3-F1
#
_entry.id   AF-A0A3D0NMZ3-F1
#
_cell.length_a   1.000
_cell.length_b   1.000
_cell.length_c   1.000
_cell.angle_alpha   90.00
_cell.angle_beta   90.00
_cell.angle_gamma   90.00
#
_symmetry.space_group_name_H-M   'P 1'
#
loop_
_entity.id
_entity.type
_entity.pdbx_description
1 polymer ?
#
loop_
_entity_poly.entity_id
_entity_poly.type
_entity_poly.pdbx_seq_one_letter_code
_entity_poly.pdbx_strand_id
1 'polypeptide(L)' 'EDAKVSVRNIRRRAMEELHRIRKDGEAGEDEVGRAEKDLDKSTAQYIAQIDDHVKHKEGELLEV' A
#
# COMPACT_ATOMS: atom_id res chain seq x y z
N GLU A 1 -14.58 -2.15 -0.94
CA GLU A 1 -13.68 -3.23 -1.42
C GLU A 1 -12.76 -2.77 -2.55
N ASP A 2 -13.27 -2.15 -3.62
CA ASP A 2 -12.48 -1.74 -4.81
C ASP A 2 -11.28 -0.84 -4.52
N ALA A 3 -11.40 0.08 -3.56
CA ALA A 3 -10.30 0.92 -3.11
C ALA A 3 -9.13 0.07 -2.55
N LYS A 4 -9.43 -0.95 -1.74
CA LYS A 4 -8.41 -1.86 -1.19
C LYS A 4 -7.78 -2.74 -2.27
N VAL A 5 -8.56 -3.21 -3.24
CA VAL A 5 -8.05 -3.96 -4.40
C VAL A 5 -7.06 -3.11 -5.18
N SER A 6 -7.39 -1.84 -5.42
CA SER A 6 -6.53 -0.89 -6.14
C SER A 6 -5.20 -0.66 -5.42
N VAL A 7 -5.24 -0.43 -4.11
CA VAL A 7 -4.01 -0.28 -3.28
C VAL A 7 -3.15 -1.54 -3.34
N ARG A 8 -3.74 -2.74 -3.23
CA ARG A 8 -3.00 -4.02 -3.35
C ARG A 8 -2.34 -4.20 -4.71
N ASN A 9 -3.01 -3.80 -5.79
CA ASN A 9 -2.46 -3.86 -7.14
C ASN A 9 -1.27 -2.90 -7.32
N ILE A 10 -1.36 -1.69 -6.77
CA ILE A 10 -0.25 -0.71 -6.79
C ILE A 10 0.94 -1.26 -6.01
N ARG A 11 0.72 -1.78 -4.79
CA ARG A 11 1.79 -2.40 -3.98
C ARG A 11 2.50 -3.51 -4.75
N ARG A 12 1.74 -4.40 -5.41
CA ARG A 12 2.34 -5.49 -6.20
C ARG A 12 3.27 -4.94 -7.30
N ARG A 13 2.81 -3.97 -8.09
CA ARG A 13 3.62 -3.37 -9.16
C ARG A 13 4.88 -2.68 -8.61
N ALA A 14 4.74 -1.95 -7.51
CA ALA A 14 5.88 -1.30 -6.85
C ALA A 14 6.89 -2.34 -6.32
N MET A 15 6.43 -3.45 -5.75
CA MET A 15 7.30 -4.53 -5.29
C MET A 15 8.05 -5.21 -6.44
N GLU A 16 7.35 -5.47 -7.56
CA GLU A 16 7.97 -6.01 -8.78
C GLU A 16 9.07 -5.07 -9.31
N GLU A 17 8.84 -3.76 -9.27
CA GLU A 17 9.82 -2.74 -9.65
C GLU A 17 11.04 -2.74 -8.72
N LEU A 18 10.83 -2.75 -7.40
CA LEU A 18 11.90 -2.81 -6.39
C LEU A 18 12.78 -4.05 -6.57
N HIS A 19 12.17 -5.19 -6.89
CA HIS A 19 12.91 -6.41 -7.18
C HIS A 19 13.69 -6.34 -8.49
N ARG A 20 13.16 -5.65 -9.51
CA ARG A 20 13.84 -5.44 -10.78
C ARG A 20 15.08 -4.57 -10.61
N ILE A 21 14.94 -3.40 -9.99
CA ILE A 21 16.09 -2.48 -9.78
C ILE A 21 17.18 -3.10 -8.90
N ARG A 22 16.81 -3.96 -7.93
CA ARG A 22 17.78 -4.75 -7.14
C ARG A 22 18.58 -5.69 -8.02
N LYS A 23 17.89 -6.41 -8.92
CA LYS A 23 18.49 -7.40 -9.81
C LYS A 23 19.40 -6.74 -10.86
N ASP A 24 18.96 -5.59 -11.37
CA ASP A 24 19.68 -4.84 -12.40
C ASP A 24 20.87 -4.05 -11.81
N GLY A 25 21.02 -4.03 -10.48
CA GLY A 25 22.10 -3.35 -9.76
C GLY A 25 21.94 -1.82 -9.73
N GLU A 26 20.74 -1.31 -10.05
CA GLU A 26 20.43 0.11 -10.05
C GLU A 26 20.30 0.69 -8.63
N ALA A 27 20.01 -0.16 -7.64
CA ALA A 27 19.94 0.21 -6.23
C ALA A 27 20.59 -0.88 -5.34
N GLY A 28 21.16 -0.47 -4.21
CA GLY A 28 21.78 -1.38 -3.25
C GLY A 28 20.76 -2.21 -2.45
N GLU A 29 21.16 -3.38 -1.95
CA GLU A 29 20.27 -4.28 -1.18
C GLU A 29 19.64 -3.60 0.04
N ASP A 30 20.43 -2.80 0.79
CA ASP A 30 19.96 -2.06 1.95
C ASP A 30 18.92 -0.99 1.59
N GLU A 31 19.08 -0.34 0.44
CA GLU A 31 18.16 0.69 -0.04
C GLU A 31 16.83 0.08 -0.46
N VAL A 32 16.88 -1.01 -1.23
CA VAL A 32 15.70 -1.76 -1.65
C VAL A 32 14.97 -2.30 -0.41
N GLY A 33 15.68 -2.88 0.55
CA GLY A 33 15.08 -3.39 1.78
C GLY A 33 14.41 -2.31 2.64
N ARG A 34 14.91 -1.06 2.62
CA ARG A 34 14.21 0.08 3.24
C ARG A 34 12.95 0.46 2.46
N ALA A 35 13.05 0.55 1.14
CA ALA A 35 11.92 0.89 0.28
C ALA A 35 10.78 -0.14 0.38
N GLU A 36 11.10 -1.44 0.48
CA GLU A 36 10.10 -2.50 0.70
C GLU A 36 9.34 -2.29 2.01
N LYS A 37 10.04 -1.98 3.11
CA LYS A 37 9.41 -1.70 4.42
C LYS A 37 8.53 -0.46 4.39
N ASP A 38 8.99 0.61 3.74
CA ASP A 38 8.22 1.86 3.61
C ASP A 38 6.99 1.67 2.72
N LEU A 39 7.10 0.86 1.66
CA LEU A 39 5.98 0.47 0.81
C LEU A 39 4.92 -0.32 1.60
N ASP A 40 5.33 -1.27 2.44
CA ASP A 40 4.40 -2.03 3.27
C ASP A 40 3.74 -1.14 4.33
N LYS A 41 4.51 -0.27 5.00
CA LYS A 41 4.00 0.67 6.00
C LYS A 41 2.97 1.64 5.40
N SER A 42 3.30 2.25 4.28
CA SER A 42 2.39 3.18 3.59
C SER A 42 1.13 2.47 3.08
N THR A 43 1.28 1.24 2.54
CA THR A 43 0.13 0.42 2.14
C THR A 43 -0.80 0.14 3.32
N ALA A 44 -0.27 -0.27 4.47
CA ALA A 44 -1.06 -0.54 5.66
C ALA A 44 -1.79 0.71 6.15
N GLN A 45 -1.11 1.87 6.15
CA GLN A 45 -1.71 3.15 6.53
C GLN A 45 -2.91 3.50 5.64
N TYR A 46 -2.77 3.41 4.31
CA TYR A 46 -3.87 3.74 3.41
C TYR A 46 -5.04 2.75 3.51
N ILE A 47 -4.77 1.46 3.73
CA ILE A 47 -5.84 0.48 4.00
C ILE A 47 -6.62 0.85 5.26
N ALA A 48 -5.92 1.21 6.34
CA ALA A 48 -6.55 1.63 7.59
C ALA A 48 -7.40 2.91 7.41
N GLN A 49 -6.90 3.89 6.65
CA GLN A 49 -7.67 5.10 6.33
C GLN A 49 -8.93 4.80 5.51
N ILE A 50 -8.82 3.90 4.51
CA ILE A 50 -9.99 3.45 3.73
C ILE A 50 -11.02 2.80 4.66
N ASP A 51 -10.58 1.94 5.58
CA ASP A 51 -11.47 1.30 6.55
C ASP A 51 -12.16 2.29 7.48
N ASP A 52 -11.42 3.30 7.95
CA ASP A 52 -11.96 4.36 8.80
C ASP A 52 -13.02 5.19 8.06
N HIS A 53 -12.74 5.61 6.83
CA HIS A 53 -13.70 6.37 6.02
C HIS A 53 -14.97 5.58 5.70
N VAL A 54 -14.85 4.28 5.40
CA VAL A 54 -16.01 3.42 5.17
C VAL A 54 -16.86 3.32 6.43
N LYS A 55 -16.24 3.04 7.59
CA LYS A 55 -16.95 2.94 8.88
C LYS A 55 -17.65 4.24 9.25
N HIS A 56 -16.97 5.38 9.10
CA HIS A 56 -17.57 6.69 9.36
C HIS A 56 -18.78 6.91 8.45
N LYS A 57 -18.67 6.61 7.16
CA LYS A 57 -19.79 6.81 6.24
C LYS A 57 -20.97 5.86 6.50
N GLU A 58 -20.69 4.61 6.87
CA GLU A 58 -21.71 3.66 7.30
C GLU A 58 -22.43 4.14 8.57
N GLY A 59 -21.70 4.69 9.55
CA GLY A 59 -22.26 5.28 10.76
C GLY A 59 -23.20 6.46 10.46
N GLU A 60 -22.75 7.41 9.62
CA GLU A 60 -23.59 8.54 9.17
C GLU A 60 -24.88 8.09 8.47
N LEU A 61 -24.84 6.99 7.72
CA LEU A 61 -26.01 6.46 7.02
C LEU A 61 -26.99 5.71 7.94
N LEU A 62 -26.51 5.23 9.09
CA LEU A 62 -27.32 4.52 10.10
C LEU A 62 -27.92 5.45 11.15
N GLU A 63 -27.32 6.62 11.39
CA GLU A 63 -27.95 7.71 12.14
C GLU A 63 -29.02 8.41 11.27
N VAL A 64 -30.20 7.79 11.17
CA VAL A 64 -31.43 8.40 10.63
C VAL A 64 -32.57 8.19 11.62
#